data_AF-A0A024SHR3-F1
#
_entry.id   AF-A0A024SHR3-F1
#
_cell.length_a   1.000
_cell.length_b   1.000
_cell.length_c   1.000
_cell.angle_alpha   90.00
_cell.angle_beta   90.00
_cell.angle_gamma   90.00
#
_symmetry.space_group_name_H-M   'P 1'
#
loop_
_entity.id
_entity.type
_entity.pdbx_description
1 polymer ?
#
loop_
_entity_poly.entity_id
_entity_poly.type
_entity_poly.pdbx_seq_one_letter_code
_entity_poly.pdbx_strand_id
1 'polypeptide(L)'
;MGQEFSSLDLSAPDIISENSSGEPGTIKTITRTITRDDVMDEMKPILRRLSDDEWTPELSADISAVLTPYKLKVMPPRSKTVLAKWINEQEDQKYLQWLKNASDDLLSVTWSETKWIPGVKVWSRWHPANLFLNMLEEEADDFSPEQKKLVQDHVKDVKRSLQREKEREPEQFEQLATSVLKAIEKMEDKMTERLDAVQDEVRMFISMTKSP
;
A
#
# COMPACT_ATOMS: atom_id res chain seq x y z
N MET A 1 21.86 -47.77 8.29
CA MET A 1 20.92 -47.68 7.15
C MET A 1 19.53 -47.63 7.78
N GLY A 2 18.98 -46.46 8.07
CA GLY A 2 18.48 -45.45 7.13
C GLY A 2 17.05 -45.18 7.56
N GLN A 3 16.87 -44.41 8.64
CA GLN A 3 15.56 -43.90 9.06
C GLN A 3 15.39 -42.54 8.38
N GLU A 4 14.50 -42.51 7.38
CA GLU A 4 14.12 -41.31 6.67
C GLU A 4 13.30 -40.41 7.60
N PHE A 5 13.86 -39.24 7.92
CA PHE A 5 13.15 -38.17 8.59
C PHE A 5 12.12 -37.58 7.61
N SER A 6 10.84 -37.85 7.88
CA SER A 6 9.75 -37.08 7.28
C SER A 6 9.95 -35.60 7.58
N SER A 7 10.24 -34.84 6.53
CA SER A 7 10.32 -33.39 6.57
C SER A 7 8.88 -32.87 6.65
N LEU A 8 8.45 -32.45 7.84
CA LEU A 8 7.27 -31.61 7.99
C LEU A 8 7.57 -30.26 7.35
N ASP A 9 7.14 -30.14 6.10
CA ASP A 9 7.01 -28.87 5.39
C ASP A 9 6.02 -28.00 6.18
N LEU A 10 6.55 -27.00 6.87
CA LEU A 10 5.78 -25.96 7.52
C LEU A 10 5.20 -25.08 6.42
N SER A 11 4.08 -25.53 5.85
CA SER A 11 3.19 -24.68 5.07
C SER A 11 2.99 -23.37 5.83
N ALA A 12 3.59 -22.31 5.31
CA ALA A 12 3.18 -20.96 5.62
C ALA A 12 1.65 -20.90 5.43
N PRO A 13 0.88 -20.39 6.40
CA PRO A 13 -0.51 -20.11 6.10
C PRO A 13 -0.49 -19.04 5.01
N ASP A 14 -0.96 -19.43 3.82
CA ASP A 14 -1.52 -18.53 2.82
C ASP A 14 -2.62 -17.72 3.50
N ILE A 15 -2.23 -16.67 4.22
CA ILE A 15 -3.13 -15.55 4.53
C ILE A 15 -3.15 -14.69 3.27
N ILE A 16 -3.66 -15.27 2.18
CA ILE A 16 -4.31 -14.51 1.13
C ILE A 16 -5.63 -14.08 1.77
N SER A 17 -5.57 -13.03 2.57
CA SER A 17 -6.75 -12.24 2.87
C SER A 17 -7.08 -11.52 1.56
N GLU A 18 -7.81 -12.21 0.69
CA GLU A 18 -8.57 -11.58 -0.38
C GLU A 18 -9.41 -10.49 0.29
N ASN A 19 -8.95 -9.24 0.21
CA ASN A 19 -9.79 -8.09 0.51
C ASN A 19 -10.96 -8.13 -0.48
N SER A 20 -12.07 -8.71 -0.02
CA SER A 20 -13.36 -8.83 -0.70
C SER A 20 -14.01 -7.47 -1.01
N SER A 21 -13.37 -6.35 -0.63
CA SER A 21 -13.90 -4.99 -0.82
C SER A 21 -13.75 -4.44 -2.24
N GLY A 22 -12.99 -5.09 -3.13
CA GLY A 22 -12.73 -4.56 -4.48
C GLY A 22 -11.98 -3.23 -4.46
N GLU A 23 -11.38 -2.86 -3.32
CA GLU A 23 -10.57 -1.65 -3.20
C GLU A 23 -9.21 -1.88 -3.87
N PRO A 24 -8.76 -0.92 -4.69
CA PRO A 24 -7.48 -1.03 -5.36
C PRO A 24 -6.40 -1.00 -4.29
N GLY A 25 -5.52 -1.98 -4.27
CA GLY A 25 -4.34 -1.97 -3.42
C GLY A 25 -3.16 -2.62 -4.13
N THR A 26 -1.97 -2.40 -3.60
CA THR A 26 -0.77 -3.14 -4.02
C THR A 26 -0.07 -3.71 -2.80
N ILE A 27 0.52 -4.90 -2.95
CA ILE A 27 1.37 -5.50 -1.93
C ILE A 27 2.78 -4.99 -2.18
N LYS A 28 3.31 -4.19 -1.26
CA LYS A 28 4.69 -3.72 -1.33
C LYS A 28 5.52 -4.45 -0.29
N THR A 29 6.64 -5.01 -0.74
CA THR A 29 7.67 -5.51 0.17
C THR A 29 8.50 -4.32 0.64
N ILE A 30 8.46 -4.04 1.94
CA ILE A 30 9.22 -2.98 2.57
C ILE A 30 10.34 -3.64 3.37
N THR A 31 11.57 -3.28 3.04
CA THR A 31 12.74 -3.68 3.82
C THR A 31 12.91 -2.71 4.99
N ARG A 32 12.92 -3.25 6.21
CA ARG A 32 13.19 -2.53 7.44
C ARG A 32 14.54 -2.98 8.00
N THR A 33 15.27 -2.03 8.57
CA THR A 33 16.50 -2.30 9.30
C THR A 33 16.40 -1.63 10.66
N ILE A 34 16.81 -2.33 11.71
CA ILE A 34 16.91 -1.79 13.06
C ILE A 34 18.31 -2.04 13.58
N THR A 35 18.90 -1.02 14.22
CA THR A 35 20.22 -1.12 14.83
C THR A 35 20.11 -1.31 16.33
N ARG A 36 21.19 -1.80 16.93
CA ARG A 36 21.31 -1.90 18.39
C ARG A 36 21.09 -0.56 19.08
N ASP A 37 21.62 0.53 18.52
CA ASP A 37 21.51 1.84 19.15
C ASP A 37 20.06 2.30 19.19
N ASP A 38 19.32 2.15 18.07
CA ASP A 38 17.88 2.45 18.02
C ASP A 38 17.10 1.67 19.08
N VAL A 39 17.37 0.37 19.19
CA VAL A 39 16.71 -0.50 20.18
C VAL A 39 17.07 -0.12 21.59
N MET A 40 18.35 0.17 21.85
CA MET A 40 18.80 0.47 23.19
C MET A 40 18.32 1.84 23.65
N ASP A 41 18.15 2.82 22.77
CA ASP A 41 17.58 4.11 23.13
C ASP A 41 16.12 3.99 23.59
N GLU A 42 15.34 3.12 22.96
CA GLU A 42 13.97 2.82 23.37
C GLU A 42 13.91 1.92 24.62
N MET A 43 14.78 0.89 24.71
CA MET A 43 14.72 -0.13 25.77
C MET A 43 15.44 0.28 27.06
N LYS A 44 16.45 1.16 27.02
CA LYS A 44 17.21 1.63 28.21
C LYS A 44 16.32 2.02 29.40
N PRO A 45 15.28 2.88 29.26
CA PRO A 45 14.45 3.27 30.39
C PRO A 45 13.69 2.09 31.01
N ILE A 46 13.19 1.17 30.18
CA ILE A 46 12.47 -0.03 30.61
C ILE A 46 13.43 -0.98 31.37
N LEU A 47 14.62 -1.20 30.82
CA LEU A 47 15.64 -2.07 31.43
C LEU A 47 16.14 -1.54 32.79
N ARG A 48 16.21 -0.22 32.95
CA ARG A 48 16.54 0.41 34.25
C ARG A 48 15.46 0.15 35.27
N ARG A 49 14.19 0.42 34.93
CA ARG A 49 13.04 0.12 35.80
C ARG A 49 13.00 -1.36 36.17
N LEU A 50 13.27 -2.27 35.23
CA LEU A 50 13.33 -3.71 35.52
C LEU A 50 14.48 -4.11 36.46
N SER A 51 15.55 -3.30 36.53
CA SER A 51 16.69 -3.54 37.41
C SER A 51 16.50 -2.94 38.81
N ASP A 52 15.76 -1.83 38.91
CA ASP A 52 15.68 -1.00 40.10
C ASP A 52 14.35 -1.15 40.87
N ASP A 53 13.24 -1.44 40.18
CA ASP A 53 11.89 -1.50 40.77
C ASP A 53 11.44 -2.95 41.09
N GLU A 54 10.50 -3.08 42.03
CA GLU A 54 9.69 -4.30 42.13
C GLU A 54 8.85 -4.49 40.86
N TRP A 55 8.66 -5.75 40.51
CA TRP A 55 7.97 -6.15 39.30
C TRP A 55 6.51 -5.67 39.32
N THR A 56 6.10 -4.86 38.35
CA THR A 56 4.74 -4.31 38.26
C THR A 56 4.02 -4.75 36.99
N PRO A 57 2.69 -4.93 37.02
CA PRO A 57 1.89 -5.21 35.83
C PRO A 57 2.04 -4.14 34.74
N GLU A 58 2.19 -2.87 35.13
CA GLU A 58 2.40 -1.74 34.21
C GLU A 58 3.72 -1.89 33.45
N LEU A 59 4.80 -2.25 34.15
CA LEU A 59 6.10 -2.51 33.51
C LEU A 59 6.04 -3.71 32.56
N SER A 60 5.28 -4.76 32.91
CA SER A 60 5.07 -5.91 32.02
C SER A 60 4.30 -5.54 30.74
N ALA A 61 3.30 -4.66 30.86
CA ALA A 61 2.57 -4.11 29.72
C ALA A 61 3.49 -3.25 28.83
N ASP A 62 4.33 -2.39 29.43
CA ASP A 62 5.30 -1.57 28.71
C ASP A 62 6.29 -2.45 27.91
N ILE A 63 6.82 -3.52 28.52
CA ILE A 63 7.71 -4.46 27.83
C ILE A 63 6.96 -5.14 26.69
N SER A 64 5.76 -5.66 26.92
CA SER A 64 4.97 -6.37 25.92
C SER A 64 4.58 -5.49 24.73
N ALA A 65 4.35 -4.18 24.96
CA ALA A 65 4.00 -3.23 23.91
C ALA A 65 5.18 -2.92 22.99
N VAL A 66 6.40 -2.94 23.53
CA VAL A 66 7.60 -2.46 22.84
C VAL A 66 8.44 -3.62 22.28
N LEU A 67 8.48 -4.76 22.96
CA LEU A 67 9.36 -5.88 22.64
C LEU A 67 8.92 -6.61 21.38
N THR A 68 9.83 -6.76 20.44
CA THR A 68 9.65 -7.54 19.21
C THR A 68 10.78 -8.56 19.05
N PRO A 69 10.60 -9.64 18.26
CA PRO A 69 11.67 -10.60 18.04
C PRO A 69 12.90 -9.96 17.39
N TYR A 70 12.72 -8.96 16.52
CA TYR A 70 13.81 -8.24 15.86
C TYR A 70 14.59 -7.37 16.84
N LYS A 71 13.90 -6.66 17.74
CA LYS A 71 14.53 -5.88 18.80
C LYS A 71 15.36 -6.78 19.72
N LEU A 72 14.79 -7.92 20.11
CA LEU A 72 15.49 -8.88 20.97
C LEU A 72 16.77 -9.42 20.32
N LYS A 73 16.79 -9.65 19.00
CA LYS A 73 18.01 -10.11 18.30
C LYS A 73 19.19 -9.13 18.41
N VAL A 74 18.94 -7.82 18.28
CA VAL A 74 20.01 -6.80 18.28
C VAL A 74 20.39 -6.29 19.66
N MET A 75 19.63 -6.66 20.70
CA MET A 75 19.94 -6.27 22.07
C MET A 75 21.27 -6.89 22.54
N PRO A 76 22.07 -6.15 23.33
CA PRO A 76 23.28 -6.69 23.96
C PRO A 76 22.96 -7.90 24.84
N PRO A 77 23.91 -8.85 25.00
CA PRO A 77 23.70 -10.04 25.82
C PRO A 77 23.27 -9.71 27.26
N ARG A 78 23.87 -8.69 27.87
CA ARG A 78 23.51 -8.25 29.22
C ARG A 78 22.05 -7.79 29.34
N SER A 79 21.55 -7.07 28.34
CA SER A 79 20.15 -6.61 28.30
C SER A 79 19.19 -7.76 28.09
N LYS A 80 19.56 -8.74 27.24
CA LYS A 80 18.81 -9.99 27.07
C LYS A 80 18.73 -10.78 28.38
N THR A 81 19.80 -10.85 29.17
CA THR A 81 19.80 -11.51 30.48
C THR A 81 18.84 -10.84 31.47
N VAL A 82 18.81 -9.51 31.50
CA VAL A 82 17.88 -8.74 32.35
C VAL A 82 16.43 -9.05 31.96
N LEU A 83 16.12 -9.06 30.66
CA LEU A 83 14.79 -9.43 30.16
C LEU A 83 14.47 -10.92 30.34
N ALA A 84 15.46 -11.80 30.31
CA ALA A 84 15.24 -13.25 30.40
C ALA A 84 14.49 -13.64 31.68
N LYS A 85 14.75 -12.94 32.79
CA LYS A 85 14.01 -13.15 34.04
C LYS A 85 12.51 -12.87 33.85
N TRP A 86 12.17 -11.72 33.28
CA TRP A 86 10.79 -11.36 32.95
C TRP A 86 10.15 -12.33 31.95
N ILE A 87 10.88 -12.70 30.88
CA ILE A 87 10.42 -13.63 29.85
C ILE A 87 10.07 -15.01 30.45
N ASN A 88 10.90 -15.52 31.36
CA ASN A 88 10.67 -16.82 32.01
C ASN A 88 9.46 -16.82 32.94
N GLU A 89 9.06 -15.65 33.44
CA GLU A 89 7.87 -15.47 34.28
C GLU A 89 6.58 -15.26 33.45
N GLN A 90 6.70 -15.06 32.13
CA GLN A 90 5.53 -14.94 31.26
C GLN A 90 4.91 -16.30 30.94
N GLU A 91 3.58 -16.37 30.96
CA GLU A 91 2.84 -17.54 30.48
C GLU A 91 2.98 -17.71 28.94
N ASP A 92 3.19 -16.60 28.23
CA ASP A 92 3.28 -16.58 26.77
C ASP A 92 4.62 -17.13 26.26
N GLN A 93 4.58 -18.36 25.75
CA GLN A 93 5.73 -19.10 25.22
C GLN A 93 6.40 -18.42 24.03
N LYS A 94 5.76 -17.45 23.36
CA LYS A 94 6.38 -16.74 22.22
C LYS A 94 7.65 -16.02 22.65
N TYR A 95 7.68 -15.43 23.85
CA TYR A 95 8.83 -14.66 24.31
C TYR A 95 10.05 -15.55 24.57
N LEU A 96 9.83 -16.76 25.10
CA LEU A 96 10.88 -17.77 25.25
C LEU A 96 11.45 -18.19 23.90
N GLN A 97 10.58 -18.41 22.91
CA GLN A 97 11.01 -18.74 21.56
C GLN A 97 11.79 -17.58 20.91
N TRP A 98 11.37 -16.34 21.11
CA TRP A 98 12.08 -15.17 20.62
C TRP A 98 13.46 -15.06 21.25
N LEU A 99 13.58 -15.29 22.56
CA LEU A 99 14.86 -15.25 23.27
C LEU A 99 15.81 -16.34 22.76
N LYS A 100 15.30 -17.55 22.55
CA LYS A 100 16.07 -18.66 21.96
C LYS A 100 16.57 -18.33 20.55
N ASN A 101 15.72 -17.68 19.74
CA ASN A 101 16.06 -17.24 18.38
C ASN A 101 16.96 -15.99 18.33
N ALA A 102 17.24 -15.38 19.48
CA ALA A 102 18.08 -14.20 19.63
C ALA A 102 19.43 -14.53 20.28
N SER A 103 19.94 -15.75 20.07
CA SER A 103 21.25 -16.21 20.59
C SER A 103 22.40 -15.33 20.14
N ASP A 104 22.32 -14.81 18.92
CA ASP A 104 23.41 -14.09 18.29
C ASP A 104 23.48 -12.64 18.77
N ASP A 105 24.69 -12.13 18.97
CA ASP A 105 24.93 -10.74 19.35
C ASP A 105 25.03 -9.84 18.10
N LEU A 106 23.87 -9.51 17.51
CA LEU A 106 23.82 -8.74 16.27
C LEU A 106 23.81 -7.24 16.53
N LEU A 107 24.53 -6.46 15.70
CA LEU A 107 24.50 -4.99 15.73
C LEU A 107 23.31 -4.41 14.96
N SER A 108 22.79 -5.15 13.99
CA SER A 108 21.66 -4.75 13.17
C SER A 108 20.92 -5.97 12.64
N VAL A 109 19.62 -5.83 12.41
CA VAL A 109 18.81 -6.83 11.72
C VAL A 109 18.00 -6.15 10.64
N THR A 110 18.02 -6.75 9.45
CA THR A 110 17.21 -6.35 8.30
C THR A 110 16.19 -7.42 8.00
N TRP A 111 14.95 -7.03 7.78
CA TRP A 111 13.86 -7.95 7.41
C TRP A 111 12.92 -7.28 6.41
N SER A 112 12.18 -8.10 5.69
CA SER A 112 11.20 -7.65 4.71
C SER A 112 9.79 -7.92 5.23
N GLU A 113 8.95 -6.91 5.26
CA GLU A 113 7.54 -7.02 5.57
C GLU A 113 6.72 -6.72 4.32
N THR A 114 5.74 -7.58 4.03
CA THR A 114 4.73 -7.29 3.02
C THR A 114 3.65 -6.43 3.65
N LYS A 115 3.51 -5.20 3.14
CA LYS A 115 2.45 -4.28 3.56
C LYS A 115 1.47 -4.10 2.42
N TRP A 116 0.19 -4.29 2.70
CA TRP A 116 -0.86 -3.85 1.79
C TRP A 116 -0.93 -2.33 1.85
N ILE A 117 -0.70 -1.70 0.70
CA ILE A 117 -0.86 -0.26 0.54
C ILE A 117 -2.22 -0.05 -0.12
N PRO A 118 -3.18 0.61 0.57
CA PRO A 118 -4.40 1.05 -0.07
C PRO A 118 -4.02 1.95 -1.25
N GLY A 119 -4.45 1.56 -2.44
CA GLY A 119 -4.36 2.38 -3.62
C GLY A 119 -5.37 3.51 -3.55
N VAL A 120 -5.16 4.54 -4.35
CA VAL A 120 -6.07 5.69 -4.40
C VAL A 120 -7.45 5.23 -4.87
N LYS A 121 -8.52 5.66 -4.17
CA LYS A 121 -9.93 5.29 -4.46
C LYS A 121 -10.38 5.62 -5.88
N VAL A 122 -9.67 6.55 -6.53
CA VAL A 122 -9.82 6.89 -7.96
C VAL A 122 -9.69 5.66 -8.88
N TRP A 123 -9.04 4.61 -8.39
CA TRP A 123 -8.76 3.36 -9.11
C TRP A 123 -9.64 2.20 -8.70
N SER A 124 -10.64 2.45 -7.85
CA SER A 124 -11.62 1.43 -7.53
C SER A 124 -12.41 1.08 -8.77
N ARG A 125 -12.90 -0.17 -8.82
CA ARG A 125 -13.77 -0.64 -9.90
C ARG A 125 -14.95 0.32 -10.16
N TRP A 126 -15.40 0.97 -9.08
CA TRP A 126 -16.56 1.87 -9.02
C TRP A 126 -16.22 3.34 -9.22
N HIS A 127 -14.95 3.69 -9.44
CA HIS A 127 -14.59 5.08 -9.67
C HIS A 127 -15.09 5.54 -11.06
N PRO A 128 -15.64 6.76 -11.18
CA PRO A 128 -16.13 7.30 -12.45
C PRO A 128 -15.16 7.13 -13.61
N ALA A 129 -13.86 7.38 -13.42
CA ALA A 129 -12.87 7.20 -14.49
C ALA A 129 -12.82 5.76 -15.03
N ASN A 130 -12.91 4.74 -14.17
CA ASN A 130 -12.92 3.35 -14.61
C ASN A 130 -14.27 2.97 -15.26
N LEU A 131 -15.37 3.52 -14.75
CA LEU A 131 -16.69 3.36 -15.37
C LEU A 131 -16.73 3.98 -16.76
N PHE A 132 -16.23 5.21 -16.94
CA PHE A 132 -16.16 5.87 -18.24
C PHE A 132 -15.28 5.14 -19.24
N LEU A 133 -14.13 4.60 -18.82
CA LEU A 133 -13.28 3.80 -19.71
C LEU A 133 -13.94 2.49 -20.15
N ASN A 134 -14.74 1.86 -19.28
CA ASN A 134 -15.49 0.65 -19.64
C ASN A 134 -16.68 0.99 -20.54
N MET A 135 -17.42 2.07 -20.26
CA MET A 135 -18.49 2.56 -21.13
C MET A 135 -17.95 2.91 -22.52
N LEU A 136 -16.76 3.52 -22.60
CA LEU A 136 -16.12 3.84 -23.88
C LEU A 136 -15.66 2.59 -24.66
N GLU A 137 -15.31 1.51 -23.97
CA GLU A 137 -15.06 0.19 -24.60
C GLU A 137 -16.35 -0.47 -25.08
N GLU A 138 -17.45 -0.33 -24.33
CA GLU A 138 -18.78 -0.86 -24.66
C GLU A 138 -19.41 -0.10 -25.85
N GLU A 139 -19.38 1.24 -25.83
CA GLU A 139 -19.88 2.08 -26.93
C GLU A 139 -19.07 1.90 -28.23
N ALA A 140 -17.81 1.47 -28.11
CA ALA A 140 -16.99 1.16 -29.27
C ALA A 140 -17.43 -0.11 -30.02
N ASP A 141 -18.35 -0.91 -29.47
CA ASP A 141 -18.96 -2.04 -30.17
C ASP A 141 -19.81 -1.60 -31.36
N ASP A 142 -20.35 -0.38 -31.34
CA ASP A 142 -21.14 0.20 -32.43
C ASP A 142 -20.28 0.84 -33.54
N PHE A 143 -18.96 0.89 -33.35
CA PHE A 143 -18.04 1.47 -34.33
C PHE A 143 -17.53 0.45 -35.37
N SER A 144 -16.94 0.97 -36.45
CA SER A 144 -16.24 0.12 -37.42
C SER A 144 -15.10 -0.66 -36.75
N PRO A 145 -14.69 -1.83 -37.27
CA PRO A 145 -13.63 -2.64 -36.66
C PRO A 145 -12.32 -1.89 -36.44
N GLU A 146 -11.95 -0.97 -37.35
CA GLU A 146 -10.74 -0.15 -37.23
C GLU A 146 -10.85 0.89 -36.11
N GLN A 147 -12.01 1.54 -35.98
CA GLN A 147 -12.29 2.51 -34.91
C GLN A 147 -12.39 1.82 -33.56
N LYS A 148 -13.08 0.68 -33.49
CA LYS A 148 -13.17 -0.14 -32.28
C LYS A 148 -11.79 -0.55 -31.78
N LYS A 149 -10.94 -1.04 -32.68
CA LYS A 149 -9.56 -1.41 -32.34
C LYS A 149 -8.75 -0.22 -31.84
N LEU A 150 -8.86 0.94 -32.50
CA LEU A 150 -8.18 2.17 -32.08
C LEU A 150 -8.59 2.60 -30.67
N VAL A 151 -9.90 2.58 -30.39
CA VAL A 151 -10.46 2.91 -29.06
C VAL A 151 -9.98 1.92 -28.01
N GLN A 152 -10.04 0.62 -28.27
CA GLN A 152 -9.57 -0.42 -27.35
C GLN A 152 -8.06 -0.30 -27.06
N ASP A 153 -7.24 -0.04 -28.07
CA ASP A 153 -5.80 0.17 -27.88
C ASP A 153 -5.53 1.40 -27.01
N HIS A 154 -6.27 2.50 -27.23
CA HIS A 154 -6.14 3.72 -26.42
C HIS A 154 -6.62 3.53 -24.98
N VAL A 155 -7.76 2.87 -24.76
CA VAL A 155 -8.25 2.57 -23.41
C VAL A 155 -7.26 1.65 -22.69
N LYS A 156 -6.68 0.66 -23.37
CA LYS A 156 -5.66 -0.21 -22.80
C LYS A 156 -4.39 0.55 -22.42
N ASP A 157 -3.94 1.49 -23.25
CA ASP A 157 -2.76 2.31 -22.95
C ASP A 157 -3.01 3.29 -21.80
N VAL A 158 -4.21 3.86 -21.72
CA VAL A 158 -4.66 4.64 -20.56
C VAL A 158 -4.65 3.75 -19.31
N LYS A 159 -5.36 2.61 -19.31
CA LYS A 159 -5.38 1.64 -18.19
C LYS A 159 -3.95 1.24 -17.75
N ARG A 160 -3.02 0.98 -18.68
CA ARG A 160 -1.62 0.65 -18.38
C ARG A 160 -0.84 1.83 -17.78
N SER A 161 -1.09 3.04 -18.25
CA SER A 161 -0.45 4.25 -17.71
C SER A 161 -0.96 4.55 -16.31
N LEU A 162 -2.27 4.42 -16.09
CA LEU A 162 -2.89 4.55 -14.78
C LEU A 162 -2.39 3.50 -13.77
N GLN A 163 -2.20 2.25 -14.22
CA GLN A 163 -1.62 1.19 -13.39
C GLN A 163 -0.18 1.48 -12.96
N ARG A 164 0.63 2.13 -13.81
CA ARG A 164 1.99 2.58 -13.44
C ARG A 164 1.97 3.73 -12.43
N GLU A 165 0.96 4.58 -12.49
CA GLU A 165 0.76 5.68 -11.54
C GLU A 165 0.25 5.19 -10.17
N LYS A 166 -0.41 4.02 -10.09
CA LYS A 166 -0.84 3.36 -8.84
C LYS A 166 0.32 3.05 -7.87
N GLU A 167 1.55 2.97 -8.38
CA GLU A 167 2.77 2.70 -7.60
C GLU A 167 3.47 3.96 -7.08
N ARG A 168 3.01 5.16 -7.46
CA ARG A 168 3.50 6.45 -6.92
C ARG A 168 2.86 6.76 -5.56
N GLU A 169 3.58 7.55 -4.77
CA GLU A 169 3.11 8.05 -3.47
C GLU A 169 1.70 8.71 -3.62
N PRO A 170 0.72 8.36 -2.75
CA PRO A 170 -0.69 8.77 -2.91
C PRO A 170 -0.91 10.28 -3.10
N GLU A 171 -0.11 11.12 -2.45
CA GLU A 171 -0.20 12.58 -2.52
C GLU A 171 0.16 13.14 -3.91
N GLN A 172 1.13 12.54 -4.60
CA GLN A 172 1.51 12.96 -5.96
C GLN A 172 0.42 12.59 -6.97
N PHE A 173 -0.25 11.48 -6.70
CA PHE A 173 -1.31 10.98 -7.55
C PHE A 173 -2.57 11.85 -7.46
N GLU A 174 -2.98 12.27 -6.27
CA GLU A 174 -4.14 13.18 -6.11
C GLU A 174 -3.92 14.51 -6.83
N GLN A 175 -2.71 15.07 -6.74
CA GLN A 175 -2.34 16.29 -7.47
C GLN A 175 -2.40 16.09 -8.99
N LEU A 176 -1.93 14.96 -9.51
CA LEU A 176 -2.01 14.63 -10.92
C LEU A 176 -3.48 14.46 -11.37
N ALA A 177 -4.29 13.74 -10.60
CA ALA A 177 -5.71 13.53 -10.90
C ALA A 177 -6.48 14.87 -10.95
N THR A 178 -6.24 15.76 -9.99
CA THR A 178 -6.81 17.12 -10.01
C THR A 178 -6.35 17.90 -11.24
N SER A 179 -5.07 17.81 -11.61
CA SER A 179 -4.54 18.49 -12.78
C SER A 179 -5.15 17.97 -14.09
N VAL A 180 -5.36 16.65 -14.20
CA VAL A 180 -5.97 16.03 -15.38
C VAL A 180 -7.45 16.40 -15.49
N LEU A 181 -8.21 16.32 -14.39
CA LEU A 181 -9.62 16.71 -14.38
C LEU A 181 -9.81 18.18 -14.79
N LYS A 182 -8.98 19.07 -14.26
CA LYS A 182 -9.00 20.50 -14.63
C LYS A 182 -8.66 20.74 -16.10
N ALA A 183 -7.81 19.90 -16.68
CA ALA A 183 -7.47 19.98 -18.11
C ALA A 183 -8.62 19.49 -18.99
N ILE A 184 -9.36 18.46 -18.54
CA ILE A 184 -10.56 17.95 -19.21
C ILE A 184 -11.67 19.01 -19.18
N GLU A 185 -11.99 19.58 -18.01
CA GLU A 185 -12.99 20.66 -17.85
C GLU A 185 -12.68 21.83 -18.78
N LYS A 186 -11.42 22.28 -18.83
CA LYS A 186 -11.00 23.37 -19.73
C LYS A 186 -11.15 23.01 -21.20
N MET A 187 -11.02 21.73 -21.55
CA MET A 187 -11.20 21.27 -22.92
C MET A 187 -12.68 21.22 -23.29
N GLU A 188 -13.55 20.80 -22.38
CA GLU A 188 -15.01 20.83 -22.52
C GLU A 188 -15.51 22.27 -22.70
N ASP A 189 -15.09 23.20 -21.85
CA ASP A 189 -15.43 24.62 -21.98
C ASP A 189 -15.08 25.17 -23.37
N LYS A 190 -13.88 24.85 -23.84
CA LYS A 190 -13.40 25.29 -25.16
C LYS A 190 -14.15 24.62 -26.31
N MET A 191 -14.62 23.39 -26.14
CA MET A 191 -15.45 22.71 -27.14
C MET A 191 -16.85 23.35 -27.19
N THR A 192 -17.45 23.66 -26.04
CA THR A 192 -18.74 24.35 -25.94
C THR A 192 -18.67 25.73 -26.58
N GLU A 193 -17.65 26.55 -26.27
CA GLU A 193 -17.45 27.86 -26.90
C GLU A 193 -17.36 27.77 -28.43
N ARG A 194 -16.67 26.75 -28.95
CA ARG A 194 -16.56 26.55 -30.40
C ARG A 194 -17.88 26.09 -31.01
N LEU A 195 -18.66 25.29 -30.30
CA LEU A 195 -19.97 24.84 -30.75
C LEU A 195 -20.96 26.00 -30.82
N ASP A 196 -20.98 26.86 -29.82
CA ASP A 196 -21.80 28.07 -29.79
C ASP A 196 -21.41 29.04 -30.92
N ALA A 197 -20.11 29.26 -31.13
CA ALA A 197 -19.63 30.11 -32.23
C ALA A 197 -20.07 29.60 -33.61
N VAL A 198 -19.97 28.29 -33.85
CA VAL A 198 -20.44 27.67 -35.10
C VAL A 198 -21.97 27.79 -35.22
N GLN A 199 -22.70 27.66 -34.12
CA GLN A 199 -24.16 27.76 -34.12
C GLN A 199 -24.63 29.19 -34.41
N ASP A 200 -23.92 30.21 -33.90
CA ASP A 200 -24.16 31.62 -34.19
C ASP A 200 -23.81 32.00 -35.63
N GLU A 201 -22.71 31.47 -36.17
CA GLU A 201 -22.37 31.63 -37.59
C GLU A 201 -23.46 31.04 -38.50
N VAL A 202 -23.90 29.81 -38.22
CA VAL A 202 -25.00 29.15 -38.96
C VAL A 202 -26.29 29.97 -38.86
N ARG A 203 -26.61 30.52 -37.69
CA ARG A 203 -27.79 31.37 -37.48
C ARG A 203 -27.70 32.69 -38.27
N MET A 204 -26.52 33.31 -38.32
CA MET A 204 -26.27 34.49 -39.17
C MET A 204 -26.45 34.17 -40.65
N PHE A 205 -25.86 33.08 -41.15
CA PHE A 205 -26.00 32.66 -42.55
C PHE A 205 -27.47 32.41 -42.94
N ILE A 206 -28.25 31.79 -42.05
CA ILE A 206 -29.69 31.57 -42.27
C ILE A 206 -30.48 32.88 -42.29
N SER A 207 -30.09 33.89 -41.50
CA SER A 207 -30.74 35.20 -41.48
C SER A 207 -30.44 36.04 -42.75
N MET A 208 -29.23 35.93 -43.29
CA MET A 208 -28.81 36.63 -44.51
C MET A 208 -29.46 36.04 -45.77
N THR A 209 -29.77 34.75 -45.76
CA THR A 209 -30.46 34.07 -46.88
C THR A 209 -31.98 34.22 -46.85
N LYS A 210 -32.54 34.82 -45.79
CA LYS A 210 -33.98 35.07 -45.60
C LYS A 210 -34.39 36.55 -45.75
N SER A 211 -33.47 37.46 -46.05
CA SER A 211 -33.83 38.84 -46.42
C SER A 211 -34.15 38.92 -47.93
N PRO A 212 -35.36 39.33 -48.32
CA PRO A 212 -35.75 39.50 -49.72
C PRO A 212 -35.09 40.71 -50.39
#